data_AF-A0A7I8N0X1-F1
#
_entry.id   AF-A0A7I8N0X1-F1
#
_cell.length_a   1.000
_cell.length_b   1.000
_cell.length_c   1.000
_cell.angle_alpha   90.00
_cell.angle_beta   90.00
_cell.angle_gamma   90.00
#
_symmetry.space_group_name_H-M   'P 1'
#
loop_
_entity.id
_entity.type
_entity.pdbx_description
1 polymer ?
#
loop_
_entity_poly.entity_id
_entity_poly.type
_entity_poly.pdbx_seq_one_letter_code
_entity_poly.pdbx_strand_id
1 'polypeptide(L)'
;MMQDNGFRDVYNLSGGIKAWNGETAVGPAEQGLSLFEGRMSPEESLLVAFSLEQGLRDFYLLMLPKVTSDDVADIFQRLANIEIKHQDRIFKEYVNVIGRAISRQDFEQRTMKGVIEGGMTTEDYLAMFNPHLNSPGDVISLAMSIEAQALDLYQRAAGTADIARTKSLLMDIAGEERGHLNQLAELMDRIS
;
A
#
# COMPACT_ATOMS: atom_id res chain seq x y z
N MET A 1 -11.88 0.36 46.34
CA MET A 1 -11.96 -0.91 47.09
C MET A 1 -12.64 -1.94 46.21
N MET A 2 -12.21 -3.19 46.40
CA MET A 2 -12.63 -4.46 45.80
C MET A 2 -11.95 -4.87 44.49
N GLN A 3 -11.50 -6.12 44.55
CA GLN A 3 -10.44 -6.80 43.82
C GLN A 3 -11.03 -7.88 42.88
N ASP A 4 -10.16 -8.36 42.00
CA ASP A 4 -10.08 -9.72 41.46
C ASP A 4 -11.13 -10.21 40.46
N ASN A 5 -10.71 -10.20 39.19
CA ASN A 5 -10.78 -11.39 38.34
C ASN A 5 -9.43 -11.53 37.61
N GLY A 6 -8.71 -12.61 37.91
CA GLY A 6 -7.32 -12.83 37.52
C GLY A 6 -7.10 -13.00 36.02
N PHE A 7 -6.85 -11.90 35.32
CA PHE A 7 -6.20 -11.91 34.01
C PHE A 7 -4.71 -11.66 34.23
N ARG A 8 -3.89 -12.70 33.96
CA ARG A 8 -2.44 -12.64 34.14
C ARG A 8 -1.69 -12.01 32.97
N ASP A 9 -2.39 -11.69 31.89
CA ASP A 9 -1.92 -10.81 30.82
C ASP A 9 -3.11 -10.02 30.30
N VAL A 10 -3.21 -8.75 30.73
CA VAL A 10 -4.11 -7.80 30.10
C VAL A 10 -3.38 -7.32 28.85
N TYR A 11 -3.65 -7.93 27.70
CA TYR A 11 -3.27 -7.35 26.43
C TYR A 11 -4.09 -6.07 26.26
N ASN A 12 -3.38 -4.96 26.37
CA ASN A 12 -3.93 -3.64 26.22
C ASN A 12 -4.38 -3.45 24.76
N LEU A 13 -5.65 -3.72 24.46
CA LEU A 13 -6.33 -3.26 23.26
C LEU A 13 -6.95 -1.85 23.47
N SER A 14 -6.43 -1.06 24.41
CA SER A 14 -6.85 0.34 24.56
C SER A 14 -6.16 1.18 23.51
N GLY A 15 -6.69 1.09 22.30
CA GLY A 15 -6.27 1.89 21.17
C GLY A 15 -7.45 2.29 20.33
N GLY A 16 -8.04 1.34 19.59
CA GLY A 16 -8.93 1.68 18.48
C GLY A 16 -8.36 2.85 17.66
N ILE A 17 -9.23 3.67 17.06
CA ILE A 17 -8.83 4.89 16.35
C ILE A 17 -8.10 5.95 17.23
N LYS A 18 -7.95 5.74 18.55
CA LYS A 18 -7.19 6.62 19.46
C LYS A 18 -5.74 6.19 19.70
N ALA A 19 -5.34 4.97 19.31
CA ALA A 19 -3.93 4.62 19.13
C ALA A 19 -3.43 4.98 17.72
N TRP A 20 -4.35 5.18 16.78
CA TRP A 20 -4.08 5.72 15.47
C TRP A 20 -3.77 7.23 15.56
N ASN A 21 -2.49 7.60 15.63
CA ASN A 21 -2.05 9.00 15.69
C ASN A 21 -1.89 9.68 14.32
N GLY A 22 -2.51 9.15 13.26
CA GLY A 22 -2.52 9.79 11.95
C GLY A 22 -1.14 9.89 11.33
N GLU A 23 -0.39 8.78 11.35
CA GLU A 23 1.05 8.83 11.08
C GLU A 23 1.35 9.32 9.66
N THR A 24 2.13 10.39 9.64
CA THR A 24 3.04 10.78 8.56
C THR A 24 3.85 9.58 8.07
N ALA A 25 4.17 9.53 6.78
CA ALA A 25 5.07 8.52 6.24
C ALA A 25 6.34 8.37 7.11
N VAL A 26 6.67 7.13 7.46
CA VAL A 26 7.76 6.80 8.38
C VAL A 26 8.97 6.35 7.57
N GLY A 27 10.15 6.88 7.91
CA GLY A 27 11.41 6.56 7.25
C GLY A 27 12.09 7.79 6.62
N PRO A 28 13.27 7.62 5.98
CA PRO A 28 13.96 8.71 5.33
C PRO A 28 13.12 9.31 4.19
N ALA A 29 13.23 10.62 3.95
CA ALA A 29 12.51 11.30 2.86
C ALA A 29 12.82 10.73 1.45
N GLU A 30 13.93 10.01 1.31
CA GLU A 30 14.35 9.36 0.06
C GLU A 30 13.72 7.96 -0.14
N GLN A 31 13.01 7.45 0.87
CA GLN A 31 12.44 6.10 0.82
C GLN A 31 11.40 5.99 -0.30
N GLY A 32 11.59 4.97 -1.14
CA GLY A 32 10.86 4.76 -2.40
C GLY A 32 11.14 5.79 -3.50
N LEU A 33 11.66 6.99 -3.17
CA LEU A 33 11.85 8.08 -4.14
C LEU A 33 12.91 7.75 -5.17
N SER A 34 13.91 6.95 -4.81
CA SER A 34 14.94 6.48 -5.75
C SER A 34 14.37 5.68 -6.94
N LEU A 35 13.12 5.22 -6.84
CA LEU A 35 12.41 4.55 -7.93
C LEU A 35 11.86 5.55 -8.97
N PHE A 36 11.75 6.83 -8.60
CA PHE A 36 11.24 7.90 -9.44
C PHE A 36 12.32 8.96 -9.67
N GLU A 37 12.91 8.95 -10.87
CA GLU A 37 13.79 10.04 -11.29
C GLU A 37 12.94 11.19 -11.87
N GLY A 38 13.27 12.44 -11.54
CA GLY A 38 12.46 13.61 -11.97
C GLY A 38 12.26 13.73 -13.50
N ARG A 39 13.20 13.22 -14.28
CA ARG A 39 13.14 13.20 -15.76
C ARG A 39 12.28 12.08 -16.35
N MET A 40 11.73 11.17 -15.53
CA MET A 40 10.95 10.04 -16.02
C MET A 40 9.77 10.49 -16.85
N SER A 41 9.62 9.83 -18.00
CA SER A 41 8.43 9.96 -18.82
C SER A 41 7.19 9.43 -18.10
N PRO A 42 5.98 9.78 -18.58
CA PRO A 42 4.76 9.19 -18.06
C PRO A 42 4.74 7.66 -18.23
N GLU A 43 5.32 7.15 -19.32
CA GLU A 43 5.44 5.71 -19.59
C GLU A 43 6.27 4.99 -18.51
N GLU A 44 7.46 5.51 -18.21
CA GLU A 44 8.36 4.95 -17.19
C GLU A 44 7.73 5.02 -15.80
N SER A 45 7.11 6.16 -15.47
CA SER A 45 6.48 6.37 -14.16
C SER A 45 5.32 5.42 -13.90
N LEU A 46 4.50 5.16 -14.93
CA LEU A 46 3.42 4.18 -14.87
C LEU A 46 3.93 2.75 -14.73
N LEU A 47 5.05 2.42 -15.36
CA LEU A 47 5.67 1.10 -15.23
C LEU A 47 6.18 0.87 -13.80
N VAL A 48 6.79 1.90 -13.19
CA VAL A 48 7.19 1.86 -11.78
C VAL A 48 5.96 1.70 -10.88
N ALA A 49 4.94 2.55 -11.04
CA ALA A 49 3.71 2.48 -10.25
C ALA A 49 3.08 1.08 -10.34
N PHE A 50 2.88 0.53 -11.55
CA PHE A 50 2.35 -0.82 -11.70
C PHE A 50 3.19 -1.89 -10.99
N SER A 51 4.52 -1.76 -11.03
CA SER A 51 5.42 -2.71 -10.35
C SER A 51 5.22 -2.68 -8.84
N LEU A 52 4.94 -1.51 -8.27
CA LEU A 52 4.64 -1.33 -6.85
C LEU A 52 3.30 -1.99 -6.46
N GLU A 53 2.23 -1.74 -7.22
CA GLU A 53 0.92 -2.40 -7.01
C GLU A 53 1.03 -3.92 -7.12
N GLN A 54 1.85 -4.40 -8.07
CA GLN A 54 2.10 -5.84 -8.24
C GLN A 54 2.83 -6.41 -7.02
N GLY A 55 3.85 -5.71 -6.53
CA GLY A 55 4.55 -6.09 -5.30
C GLY A 55 3.64 -6.12 -4.08
N LEU A 56 2.76 -5.13 -3.93
CA LEU A 56 1.80 -5.07 -2.82
C LEU A 56 0.77 -6.20 -2.87
N ARG A 57 0.24 -6.48 -4.07
CA ARG A 57 -0.63 -7.63 -4.28
C ARG A 57 0.05 -8.93 -3.89
N ASP A 58 1.27 -9.15 -4.37
CA ASP A 58 2.03 -10.37 -4.10
C ASP A 58 2.34 -10.51 -2.61
N PHE A 59 2.62 -9.40 -1.92
CA PHE A 59 2.74 -9.37 -0.47
C PHE A 59 1.46 -9.86 0.22
N TYR A 60 0.30 -9.28 -0.08
CA TYR A 60 -0.96 -9.71 0.54
C TYR A 60 -1.27 -11.19 0.29
N LEU A 61 -1.00 -11.69 -0.92
CA LEU A 61 -1.16 -13.11 -1.24
C LEU A 61 -0.16 -14.00 -0.48
N LEU A 62 1.06 -13.53 -0.26
CA LEU A 62 2.08 -14.24 0.52
C LEU A 62 1.71 -14.34 2.01
N MET A 63 0.85 -13.45 2.51
CA MET A 63 0.36 -13.46 3.88
C MET A 63 -0.76 -14.47 4.11
N LEU A 64 -1.58 -14.79 3.10
CA LEU A 64 -2.68 -15.75 3.22
C LEU A 64 -2.30 -17.10 3.87
N PRO A 65 -1.20 -17.79 3.47
CA PRO A 65 -0.83 -19.04 4.12
C PRO A 65 -0.20 -18.89 5.52
N LYS A 66 0.07 -17.65 5.98
CA LYS A 66 0.71 -17.34 7.27
C LYS A 66 -0.30 -17.02 8.37
N VAL A 67 -1.57 -16.80 8.01
CA VAL A 67 -2.64 -16.49 8.96
C VAL A 67 -3.44 -17.74 9.30
N THR A 68 -3.98 -17.78 10.52
CA THR A 68 -4.82 -18.89 10.98
C THR A 68 -6.29 -18.49 11.15
N SER A 69 -6.60 -17.19 11.07
CA SER A 69 -7.96 -16.67 11.15
C SER A 69 -8.55 -16.49 9.74
N ASP A 70 -9.72 -17.08 9.50
CA ASP A 70 -10.46 -16.92 8.25
C ASP A 70 -10.83 -15.45 7.98
N ASP A 71 -11.23 -14.71 9.02
CA ASP A 71 -11.55 -13.28 8.90
C ASP A 71 -10.33 -12.45 8.44
N VAL A 72 -9.14 -12.77 8.93
CA VAL A 72 -7.90 -12.09 8.52
C VAL A 72 -7.48 -12.52 7.12
N ALA A 73 -7.65 -13.79 6.76
CA ALA A 73 -7.41 -14.27 5.40
C ALA A 73 -8.32 -13.53 4.40
N ASP A 74 -9.59 -13.33 4.76
CA ASP A 74 -10.55 -12.56 3.95
C ASP A 74 -10.11 -11.09 3.78
N ILE A 75 -9.54 -10.46 4.82
CA ILE A 75 -9.00 -9.10 4.72
C ILE A 75 -7.82 -9.06 3.73
N PHE A 76 -6.83 -9.95 3.87
CA PHE A 76 -5.70 -10.02 2.93
C PHE A 76 -6.15 -10.29 1.50
N GLN A 77 -7.13 -11.18 1.31
CA GLN A 77 -7.67 -11.48 -0.01
C GLN A 77 -8.41 -10.27 -0.62
N ARG A 78 -9.14 -9.50 0.20
CA ARG A 78 -9.79 -8.26 -0.25
C ARG A 78 -8.77 -7.20 -0.65
N LEU A 79 -7.73 -7.01 0.15
CA LEU A 79 -6.63 -6.10 -0.15
C LEU A 79 -5.93 -6.49 -1.46
N ALA A 80 -5.54 -7.74 -1.64
CA ALA A 80 -4.96 -8.23 -2.91
C ALA A 80 -5.86 -8.00 -4.14
N ASN A 81 -7.19 -8.02 -3.96
CA ASN A 81 -8.14 -7.77 -5.04
C ASN A 81 -8.32 -6.27 -5.34
N ILE A 82 -8.05 -5.39 -4.38
CA ILE A 82 -8.01 -3.94 -4.60
C ILE A 82 -6.84 -3.61 -5.54
N GLU A 83 -5.67 -4.18 -5.28
CA GLU A 83 -4.48 -3.98 -6.13
C GLU A 83 -4.66 -4.36 -7.60
N ILE A 84 -5.52 -5.35 -7.89
CA ILE A 84 -5.82 -5.73 -9.29
C ILE A 84 -6.51 -4.55 -10.02
N LYS A 85 -7.37 -3.80 -9.33
CA LYS A 85 -8.05 -2.65 -9.92
C LYS A 85 -7.07 -1.51 -10.19
N HIS A 86 -6.09 -1.32 -9.30
CA HIS A 86 -5.00 -0.37 -9.50
C HIS A 86 -4.18 -0.72 -10.73
N GLN A 87 -3.71 -1.97 -10.80
CA GLN A 87 -3.01 -2.50 -11.95
C GLN A 87 -3.77 -2.29 -13.26
N ASP A 88 -5.08 -2.60 -13.28
CA ASP A 88 -5.90 -2.47 -14.48
C ASP A 88 -6.06 -1.00 -14.93
N ARG A 89 -6.21 -0.08 -13.97
CA ARG A 89 -6.29 1.35 -14.25
C ARG A 89 -4.96 1.91 -14.73
N ILE A 90 -3.85 1.58 -14.07
CA ILE A 90 -2.50 2.00 -14.46
C ILE A 90 -2.15 1.45 -15.85
N PHE A 91 -2.46 0.18 -16.12
CA PHE A 91 -2.26 -0.41 -17.43
C PHE A 91 -3.09 0.28 -18.52
N LYS A 92 -4.36 0.60 -18.23
CA LYS A 92 -5.19 1.38 -19.14
C LYS A 92 -4.58 2.75 -19.45
N GLU A 93 -4.08 3.45 -18.44
CA GLU A 93 -3.44 4.75 -18.65
C GLU A 93 -2.12 4.61 -19.42
N TYR A 94 -1.35 3.55 -19.18
CA TYR A 94 -0.16 3.23 -19.97
C TYR A 94 -0.50 3.07 -21.46
N VAL A 95 -1.54 2.30 -21.80
CA VAL A 95 -2.02 2.16 -23.18
C VAL A 95 -2.41 3.51 -23.79
N ASN A 96 -3.07 4.38 -23.02
CA ASN A 96 -3.42 5.73 -23.46
C ASN A 96 -2.18 6.61 -23.70
N VAL A 97 -1.18 6.51 -22.83
CA VAL A 97 0.09 7.26 -22.91
C VAL A 97 0.87 6.89 -24.15
N ILE A 98 1.04 5.59 -24.42
CA ILE A 98 1.84 5.13 -25.56
C ILE A 98 1.08 5.21 -26.90
N GLY A 99 -0.23 5.42 -26.86
CA GLY A 99 -1.08 5.60 -28.05
C GLY A 99 -1.17 4.38 -28.98
N ARG A 100 -0.85 3.18 -28.48
CA ARG A 100 -0.88 1.92 -29.24
C ARG A 100 -1.30 0.75 -28.35
N ALA A 101 -1.84 -0.28 -28.98
CA ALA A 101 -2.16 -1.52 -28.28
C ALA A 101 -0.86 -2.27 -27.85
N ILE A 102 -0.92 -2.84 -26.65
CA ILE A 102 0.05 -3.79 -26.10
C ILE A 102 -0.74 -4.79 -25.25
N SER A 103 -0.30 -6.04 -25.15
CA SER A 103 -0.93 -7.01 -24.27
C SER A 103 -0.54 -6.76 -22.80
N ARG A 104 -1.39 -7.13 -21.85
CA ARG A 104 -1.05 -7.05 -20.41
C ARG A 104 0.20 -7.87 -20.10
N GLN A 105 0.31 -9.06 -20.71
CA GLN A 105 1.47 -9.94 -20.55
C GLN A 105 2.79 -9.31 -21.04
N ASP A 106 2.79 -8.61 -22.18
CA ASP A 106 3.99 -7.94 -22.70
C ASP A 106 4.37 -6.71 -21.89
N PHE A 107 3.38 -6.07 -21.26
CA PHE A 107 3.60 -4.96 -20.35
C PHE A 107 4.17 -5.46 -19.01
N GLU A 108 3.58 -6.50 -18.42
CA GLU A 108 4.04 -7.11 -17.16
C GLU A 108 5.48 -7.62 -17.24
N GLN A 109 5.93 -8.11 -18.41
CA GLN A 109 7.33 -8.52 -18.61
C GLN A 109 8.35 -7.39 -18.45
N ARG A 110 7.90 -6.13 -18.47
CA ARG A 110 8.75 -4.94 -18.30
C ARG A 110 8.82 -4.49 -16.85
N THR A 111 7.99 -5.05 -15.97
CA THR A 111 7.87 -4.63 -14.57
C THR A 111 9.10 -5.01 -13.75
N MET A 112 9.35 -4.23 -12.71
CA MET A 112 10.38 -4.53 -11.72
C MET A 112 9.86 -5.58 -10.72
N LYS A 113 10.75 -6.40 -10.17
CA LYS A 113 10.42 -7.40 -9.15
C LYS A 113 11.00 -7.02 -7.80
N GLY A 114 10.30 -7.38 -6.72
CA GLY A 114 10.84 -7.33 -5.35
C GLY A 114 10.74 -5.99 -4.64
N VAL A 115 9.89 -5.08 -5.12
CA VAL A 115 9.58 -3.80 -4.44
C VAL A 115 8.08 -3.73 -4.22
N ILE A 116 7.66 -3.44 -3.00
CA ILE A 116 6.26 -3.19 -2.62
C ILE A 116 6.00 -1.68 -2.65
N GLU A 117 4.75 -1.32 -2.87
CA GLU A 117 4.26 0.04 -2.70
C GLU A 117 4.73 0.73 -1.39
N GLY A 118 4.99 2.03 -1.47
CA GLY A 118 5.76 2.77 -0.47
C GLY A 118 7.29 2.58 -0.55
N GLY A 119 7.77 1.68 -1.43
CA GLY A 119 9.19 1.54 -1.78
C GLY A 119 10.01 0.67 -0.82
N MET A 120 9.37 -0.25 -0.12
CA MET A 120 9.99 -1.18 0.83
C MET A 120 9.80 -2.64 0.42
N THR A 121 10.55 -3.56 1.03
CA THR A 121 10.36 -5.00 0.84
C THR A 121 9.32 -5.57 1.82
N THR A 122 8.90 -6.83 1.61
CA THR A 122 8.00 -7.53 2.55
C THR A 122 8.63 -7.58 3.94
N GLU A 123 9.91 -7.94 3.99
CA GLU A 123 10.69 -8.10 5.20
C GLU A 123 10.81 -6.79 5.96
N ASP A 124 11.00 -5.66 5.27
CA ASP A 124 11.08 -4.34 5.87
C ASP A 124 9.76 -3.95 6.55
N TYR A 125 8.62 -4.15 5.88
CA TYR A 125 7.30 -3.86 6.45
C TYR A 125 6.99 -4.72 7.68
N LEU A 126 7.28 -6.02 7.61
CA LEU A 126 7.07 -6.92 8.74
C LEU A 126 8.00 -6.59 9.91
N ALA A 127 9.24 -6.19 9.66
CA ALA A 127 10.17 -5.79 10.70
C ALA A 127 9.83 -4.43 11.33
N MET A 128 9.39 -3.46 10.53
CA MET A 128 9.06 -2.11 10.99
C MET A 128 7.78 -2.07 11.83
N PHE A 129 6.71 -2.70 11.37
CA PHE A 129 5.40 -2.63 12.03
C PHE A 129 5.13 -3.81 12.96
N ASN A 130 5.82 -4.94 12.77
CA ASN A 130 5.67 -6.17 13.56
C ASN A 130 4.20 -6.52 13.90
N PRO A 131 3.31 -6.60 12.88
CA PRO A 131 1.88 -6.75 13.10
C PRO A 131 1.55 -8.12 13.71
N HIS A 132 0.55 -8.18 14.60
CA HIS A 132 -0.05 -9.46 14.96
C HIS A 132 -0.90 -9.96 13.79
N LEU A 133 -0.34 -10.87 12.99
CA LEU A 133 -0.95 -11.39 11.75
C LEU A 133 -2.29 -12.14 11.92
N ASN A 134 -2.79 -12.28 13.14
CA ASN A 134 -4.11 -12.83 13.43
C ASN A 134 -5.05 -11.81 14.09
N SER A 135 -4.66 -10.54 14.17
CA SER A 135 -5.48 -9.42 14.59
C SER A 135 -5.98 -8.68 13.33
N PRO A 136 -7.29 -8.70 13.04
CA PRO A 136 -7.87 -7.90 11.96
C PRO A 136 -7.46 -6.43 12.00
N GLY A 137 -7.45 -5.84 13.21
CA GLY A 137 -7.04 -4.45 13.42
C GLY A 137 -5.59 -4.19 13.05
N ASP A 138 -4.66 -5.07 13.44
CA ASP A 138 -3.24 -4.90 13.12
C ASP A 138 -3.01 -5.01 11.61
N VAL A 139 -3.71 -5.91 10.93
CA VAL A 139 -3.60 -6.07 9.47
C VAL A 139 -4.15 -4.87 8.73
N ILE A 140 -5.29 -4.32 9.15
CA ILE A 140 -5.83 -3.10 8.55
C ILE A 140 -4.91 -1.90 8.84
N SER A 141 -4.33 -1.83 10.04
CA SER A 141 -3.35 -0.79 10.40
C SER A 141 -2.09 -0.86 9.55
N LEU A 142 -1.60 -2.08 9.27
CA LEU A 142 -0.49 -2.30 8.36
C LEU A 142 -0.84 -1.82 6.95
N ALA A 143 -1.99 -2.22 6.41
CA ALA A 143 -2.45 -1.82 5.07
C ALA A 143 -2.52 -0.30 4.94
N MET A 144 -3.16 0.37 5.89
CA MET A 144 -3.22 1.83 5.95
C MET A 144 -1.84 2.49 6.08
N SER A 145 -0.87 1.86 6.75
CA SER A 145 0.50 2.38 6.83
C SER A 145 1.25 2.26 5.49
N ILE A 146 0.96 1.23 4.70
CA ILE A 146 1.48 1.07 3.33
C ILE A 146 0.88 2.16 2.43
N GLU A 147 -0.44 2.32 2.46
CA GLU A 147 -1.21 3.30 1.68
C GLU A 147 -0.78 4.74 1.99
N ALA A 148 -0.51 5.06 3.27
CA ALA A 148 0.01 6.36 3.66
C ALA A 148 1.42 6.63 3.10
N GLN A 149 2.28 5.62 3.06
CA GLN A 149 3.60 5.73 2.46
C GLN A 149 3.55 5.83 0.94
N ALA A 150 2.63 5.11 0.30
CA ALA A 150 2.37 5.22 -1.13
C ALA A 150 1.89 6.62 -1.51
N LEU A 151 0.89 7.15 -0.78
CA LEU A 151 0.39 8.51 -0.93
C LEU A 151 1.53 9.54 -0.86
N ASP A 152 2.34 9.48 0.19
CA ASP A 152 3.48 10.38 0.38
C ASP A 152 4.54 10.23 -0.73
N LEU A 153 4.86 8.98 -1.11
CA LEU A 153 5.79 8.67 -2.19
C LEU A 153 5.34 9.30 -3.51
N TYR A 154 4.08 9.09 -3.92
CA TYR A 154 3.57 9.64 -5.17
C TYR A 154 3.48 11.16 -5.14
N GLN A 155 3.15 11.78 -3.99
CA GLN A 155 3.18 13.23 -3.82
C GLN A 155 4.59 13.81 -3.97
N ARG A 156 5.60 13.17 -3.36
CA ARG A 156 7.01 13.59 -3.50
C ARG A 156 7.52 13.40 -4.92
N ALA A 157 7.25 12.25 -5.54
CA ALA A 157 7.62 11.97 -6.93
C ALA A 157 6.97 12.97 -7.90
N ALA A 158 5.70 13.33 -7.70
CA ALA A 158 5.03 14.38 -8.47
C ALA A 158 5.67 15.78 -8.25
N GLY A 159 6.18 16.03 -7.05
CA GLY A 159 6.90 17.26 -6.70
C GLY A 159 8.25 17.42 -7.40
N THR A 160 8.93 16.31 -7.70
CA THR A 160 10.24 16.28 -8.38
C THR A 160 10.14 16.05 -9.90
N ALA A 161 8.96 15.73 -10.42
CA ALA A 161 8.75 15.47 -11.85
C ALA A 161 8.91 16.71 -12.72
N ASP A 162 9.78 16.62 -13.74
CA ASP A 162 10.05 17.69 -14.72
C ASP A 162 8.94 17.80 -15.78
N ILE A 163 8.25 16.69 -16.06
CA ILE A 163 7.23 16.59 -17.10
C ILE A 163 5.85 16.80 -16.49
N ALA A 164 5.13 17.83 -16.94
CA ALA A 164 3.80 18.18 -16.42
C ALA A 164 2.78 17.02 -16.48
N ARG A 165 2.83 16.21 -17.55
CA ARG A 165 1.97 15.03 -17.68
C ARG A 165 2.31 13.96 -16.64
N THR A 166 3.59 13.70 -16.38
CA THR A 166 4.06 12.78 -15.33
C THR A 166 3.58 13.25 -13.96
N LYS A 167 3.75 14.55 -13.67
CA LYS A 167 3.27 15.15 -12.42
C LYS A 167 1.78 14.96 -12.20
N SER A 168 0.95 15.24 -13.21
CA SER A 168 -0.50 15.05 -13.11
C SER A 168 -0.85 13.60 -12.82
N LEU A 169 -0.23 12.67 -13.55
CA LEU A 169 -0.46 11.25 -13.41
C LEU A 169 -0.12 10.72 -12.02
N LEU A 170 1.04 11.12 -11.47
CA LEU A 170 1.46 10.73 -10.13
C LEU A 170 0.53 11.32 -9.06
N MET A 171 0.03 12.56 -9.25
CA MET A 171 -0.97 13.15 -8.36
C MET A 171 -2.32 12.43 -8.42
N ASP A 172 -2.71 11.91 -9.59
CA ASP A 172 -3.92 11.13 -9.74
C ASP A 172 -3.81 9.79 -8.98
N ILE A 173 -2.67 9.09 -9.09
CA ILE A 173 -2.40 7.88 -8.29
C ILE A 173 -2.41 8.22 -6.79
N ALA A 174 -1.71 9.28 -6.36
CA ALA A 174 -1.76 9.75 -4.97
C ALA A 174 -3.20 10.05 -4.47
N GLY A 175 -4.09 10.49 -5.35
CA GLY A 175 -5.50 10.70 -5.01
C GLY A 175 -6.25 9.42 -4.68
N GLU A 176 -5.87 8.30 -5.30
CA GLU A 176 -6.46 6.98 -5.11
C GLU A 176 -6.05 6.37 -3.78
N GLU A 177 -4.77 6.44 -3.42
CA GLU A 177 -4.27 5.97 -2.11
C GLU A 177 -4.95 6.69 -0.95
N ARG A 178 -5.25 7.99 -1.13
CA ARG A 178 -6.08 8.72 -0.15
C ARG A 178 -7.50 8.18 -0.04
N GLY A 179 -8.09 7.77 -1.16
CA GLY A 179 -9.39 7.12 -1.19
C GLY A 179 -9.38 5.76 -0.47
N HIS A 180 -8.28 5.03 -0.57
CA HIS A 180 -8.08 3.77 0.16
C HIS A 180 -7.93 3.96 1.66
N LEU A 181 -7.12 4.93 2.09
CA LEU A 181 -7.01 5.28 3.50
C LEU A 181 -8.38 5.56 4.13
N ASN A 182 -9.28 6.25 3.42
CA ASN A 182 -10.63 6.50 3.89
C ASN A 182 -11.44 5.20 4.02
N GLN A 183 -11.39 4.32 3.01
CA GLN A 183 -12.10 3.04 3.03
C GLN A 183 -11.59 2.11 4.14
N LEU A 184 -10.28 2.08 4.37
CA LEU A 184 -9.67 1.29 5.42
C LEU A 184 -9.96 1.86 6.81
N ALA A 185 -10.01 3.19 6.96
CA ALA A 185 -10.47 3.82 8.20
C ALA A 185 -11.92 3.43 8.52
N GLU A 186 -12.82 3.45 7.53
CA GLU A 186 -14.20 2.96 7.72
C GLU A 186 -14.25 1.47 8.10
N LEU A 187 -13.36 0.66 7.54
CA LEU A 187 -13.28 -0.76 7.88
C LEU A 187 -12.78 -0.96 9.32
N MET A 188 -11.76 -0.21 9.74
CA MET A 188 -11.23 -0.18 11.11
C MET A 188 -12.31 0.18 12.11
N ASP A 189 -13.12 1.20 11.84
CA ASP A 189 -14.21 1.65 12.71
C ASP A 189 -15.30 0.59 12.89
N ARG A 190 -15.50 -0.30 11.91
CA ARG A 190 -16.51 -1.38 11.98
C ARG A 190 -16.07 -2.57 12.82
N ILE A 191 -14.76 -2.77 12.99
CA ILE A 191 -14.19 -3.90 13.71
C ILE A 191 -13.65 -3.52 15.11
N SER A 192 -13.58 -2.21 15.40
CA SER A 192 -13.18 -1.64 16.70
C SER A 192 -14.35 -1.62 17.70
#